data_AF-A0A6J4SVD9-F1
#
_entry.id   AF-A0A6J4SVD9-F1
#
_cell.length_a   1.000
_cell.length_b   1.000
_cell.length_c   1.000
_cell.angle_alpha   90.00
_cell.angle_beta   90.00
_cell.angle_gamma   90.00
#
_symmetry.space_group_name_H-M   'P 1'
#
loop_
_entity.id
_entity.type
_entity.pdbx_description
1 polymer ?
#
loop_
_entity_poly.entity_id
_entity_poly.type
_entity_poly.pdbx_seq_one_letter_code
_entity_poly.pdbx_strand_id
1 'polypeptide(L)'
;MVEVLRARIATATRLPVPLFETPQVLHYAVGQQYRPHHDYLEASQVGHAANIARRGQRIATFLLYLNDEYDGGETRFDQAGVTCRAAARMGFSSPT
;
A
#
# COMPACT_ATOMS: atom_id res chain seq x y z
N MET A 1 10.19 -5.95 13.85
CA MET A 1 8.78 -5.65 13.51
C MET A 1 8.58 -5.52 12.00
N VAL A 2 9.19 -4.54 11.32
CA VAL A 2 9.00 -4.29 9.87
C VAL A 2 9.43 -5.48 8.99
N GLU A 3 10.55 -6.13 9.30
CA GLU A 3 11.02 -7.28 8.51
C GLU A 3 10.07 -8.49 8.56
N VAL A 4 9.38 -8.71 9.69
CA VAL A 4 8.35 -9.76 9.79
C VAL A 4 7.18 -9.46 8.86
N LEU A 5 6.77 -8.18 8.78
CA LEU A 5 5.71 -7.77 7.87
C LEU A 5 6.11 -7.97 6.41
N ARG A 6 7.34 -7.58 6.04
CA ARG A 6 7.88 -7.78 4.68
C ARG A 6 7.93 -9.26 4.31
N ALA A 7 8.34 -10.14 5.23
CA ALA A 7 8.32 -11.58 5.00
C ALA A 7 6.89 -12.13 4.77
N ARG A 8 5.89 -11.63 5.52
CA ARG A 8 4.48 -12.01 5.33
C ARG A 8 3.94 -11.52 3.98
N ILE A 9 4.25 -10.29 3.59
CA ILE A 9 3.87 -9.75 2.27
C ILE A 9 4.51 -10.57 1.16
N ALA A 10 5.81 -10.90 1.27
CA ALA A 10 6.52 -11.74 0.31
C ALA A 10 5.87 -13.12 0.15
N THR A 11 5.42 -13.72 1.25
CA THR A 11 4.69 -14.99 1.23
C THR A 11 3.34 -14.84 0.50
N ALA A 12 2.59 -13.78 0.79
CA ALA A 12 1.26 -13.56 0.20
C ALA A 12 1.32 -13.23 -1.30
N THR A 13 2.30 -12.44 -1.73
CA THR A 13 2.45 -11.99 -3.13
C THR A 13 3.32 -12.93 -3.97
N ARG A 14 4.04 -13.85 -3.35
CA ARG A 14 5.08 -14.69 -3.97
C ARG A 14 6.20 -13.88 -4.64
N LEU A 15 6.43 -12.65 -4.16
CA LEU A 15 7.51 -11.78 -4.61
C LEU A 15 8.62 -11.73 -3.55
N PRO A 16 9.91 -11.80 -3.95
CA PRO A 16 11.01 -11.78 -2.99
C PRO A 16 11.21 -10.38 -2.41
N VAL A 17 11.51 -10.32 -1.10
CA VAL A 17 11.68 -9.07 -0.32
C VAL A 17 12.65 -8.05 -0.95
N PRO A 18 13.76 -8.43 -1.62
CA PRO A 18 14.65 -7.47 -2.29
C PRO A 18 13.99 -6.62 -3.39
N LEU A 19 12.85 -7.05 -3.95
CA LEU A 19 12.08 -6.25 -4.92
C LEU A 19 11.22 -5.18 -4.25
N PHE A 20 11.05 -5.24 -2.94
CA PHE A 20 10.22 -4.28 -2.22
C PHE A 20 10.98 -2.97 -2.01
N GLU A 21 10.32 -1.88 -2.37
CA GLU A 21 10.76 -0.54 -1.97
C GLU A 21 10.70 -0.37 -0.44
N THR A 22 11.35 0.68 0.06
CA THR A 22 11.24 1.06 1.47
C THR A 22 9.77 1.35 1.80
N PRO A 23 9.24 0.83 2.92
CA PRO A 23 7.86 1.11 3.32
C PRO A 23 7.61 2.60 3.46
N GLN A 24 6.47 3.06 2.95
CA GLN A 24 5.99 4.42 3.11
C GLN A 24 4.84 4.46 4.12
N VAL A 25 4.87 5.45 5.02
CA VAL A 25 3.82 5.67 6.02
C VAL A 25 3.15 7.01 5.72
N LEU A 26 1.83 6.99 5.61
CA LEU A 26 0.99 8.16 5.35
C LEU A 26 0.03 8.35 6.51
N HIS A 27 -0.20 9.59 6.90
CA HIS A 27 -1.16 9.99 7.92
C HIS A 27 -2.06 11.09 7.36
N TYR A 28 -3.37 10.87 7.42
CA TYR A 28 -4.37 11.78 6.88
C TYR A 28 -5.16 12.42 8.03
N ALA A 29 -5.13 13.74 8.12
CA ALA A 29 -6.02 14.50 8.99
C ALA A 29 -7.42 14.62 8.37
N VAL A 30 -8.41 15.05 9.17
CA VAL A 30 -9.78 15.30 8.69
C VAL A 30 -9.78 16.24 7.49
N GLY A 31 -10.45 15.84 6.42
CA GLY A 31 -10.53 16.57 5.16
C GLY A 31 -9.35 16.37 4.20
N GLN A 32 -8.29 15.67 4.61
CA GLN A 32 -7.21 15.29 3.71
C GLN A 32 -7.57 14.06 2.89
N GLN A 33 -7.07 14.03 1.66
CA GLN A 33 -7.28 12.92 0.73
C GLN A 33 -6.07 12.79 -0.19
N TYR A 34 -5.94 11.61 -0.78
CA TYR A 34 -5.07 11.41 -1.93
C TYR A 34 -5.93 11.34 -3.20
N ARG A 35 -5.53 12.04 -4.26
CA ARG A 35 -6.29 12.03 -5.52
C ARG A 35 -6.13 10.68 -6.24
N PRO A 36 -7.11 10.24 -7.03
CA PRO A 36 -6.96 9.06 -7.87
C PRO A 36 -5.70 9.16 -8.74
N HIS A 37 -4.90 8.10 -8.76
CA HIS A 37 -3.63 8.02 -9.47
C HIS A 37 -3.25 6.56 -9.75
N HIS A 38 -2.17 6.37 -10.49
CA HIS A 38 -1.52 5.09 -10.64
C HIS A 38 -0.21 5.03 -9.86
N ASP A 39 0.08 3.87 -9.28
CA ASP A 39 1.32 3.66 -8.52
C ASP A 39 2.54 3.41 -9.42
N TYR A 40 2.32 3.01 -10.68
CA TYR A 40 3.41 2.76 -11.61
C TYR A 40 4.14 4.06 -11.98
N LEU A 41 5.41 3.94 -12.31
CA LEU A 41 6.26 5.06 -12.68
C LEU A 41 6.02 5.46 -14.14
N GLU A 42 5.58 6.69 -14.36
CA GLU A 42 5.48 7.27 -15.70
C GLU A 42 6.88 7.56 -16.27
N ALA A 43 7.28 6.87 -17.34
CA ALA A 43 8.64 6.97 -17.89
C ALA A 43 9.01 8.39 -18.39
N SER A 44 8.00 9.21 -18.73
CA SER A 44 8.17 10.60 -19.14
C SER A 44 8.55 11.53 -17.98
N GLN A 45 8.39 11.11 -16.73
CA GLN A 45 8.76 11.91 -15.56
C GLN A 45 10.27 11.85 -15.29
N VAL A 46 10.81 12.98 -14.85
CA VAL A 46 12.25 13.14 -14.59
C VAL A 46 12.72 12.08 -13.59
N GLY A 47 13.72 11.29 -14.00
CA GLY A 47 14.31 10.24 -13.18
C GLY A 47 13.58 8.89 -13.20
N HIS A 48 12.32 8.82 -13.65
CA HIS A 48 11.55 7.57 -13.68
C HIS A 48 12.10 6.58 -14.71
N ALA A 49 12.40 7.02 -15.94
CA ALA A 49 12.98 6.14 -16.96
C ALA A 49 14.28 5.45 -16.48
N ALA A 50 15.18 6.22 -15.86
CA ALA A 50 16.42 5.68 -15.30
C ALA A 50 16.16 4.74 -14.11
N ASN A 51 15.16 5.05 -13.27
CA ASN A 51 14.77 4.16 -12.17
C ASN A 51 14.23 2.83 -12.68
N ILE A 52 13.30 2.86 -13.65
CA ILE A 52 12.72 1.68 -14.28
C ILE A 52 13.81 0.82 -14.93
N ALA A 53 14.74 1.42 -15.67
CA ALA A 53 15.85 0.69 -16.29
C ALA A 53 16.75 -0.02 -15.26
N ARG A 54 16.91 0.57 -14.06
CA ARG A 54 17.79 0.04 -13.01
C ARG A 54 17.09 -0.94 -12.06
N ARG A 55 15.81 -0.72 -11.76
CA ARG A 55 15.06 -1.41 -10.68
C ARG A 55 13.80 -2.12 -11.14
N GLY A 56 13.40 -1.95 -12.40
CA GLY A 56 12.13 -2.42 -12.92
C GLY A 56 10.98 -1.47 -12.64
N GLN A 57 9.79 -1.84 -13.12
CA GLN A 57 8.54 -1.12 -12.89
C GLN A 57 7.80 -1.69 -11.67
N ARG A 58 6.99 -0.87 -11.01
CA ARG A 58 6.05 -1.32 -9.98
C ARG A 58 4.93 -2.13 -10.62
N ILE A 59 4.80 -3.39 -10.19
CA ILE A 59 3.78 -4.32 -10.69
C ILE A 59 2.64 -4.59 -9.70
N ALA A 60 2.84 -4.25 -8.42
CA ALA A 60 1.87 -4.46 -7.36
C ALA A 60 2.12 -3.50 -6.20
N THR A 61 1.05 -3.14 -5.49
CA THR A 61 1.09 -2.35 -4.27
C THR A 61 0.41 -3.11 -3.14
N PHE A 62 1.00 -3.08 -1.95
CA PHE A 62 0.42 -3.67 -0.74
C PHE A 62 0.10 -2.54 0.25
N LEU A 63 -1.19 -2.26 0.45
CA LEU A 63 -1.66 -1.25 1.39
C LEU A 63 -2.02 -1.89 2.73
N LEU A 64 -1.57 -1.27 3.82
CA LEU A 64 -1.84 -1.68 5.19
C LEU A 64 -2.52 -0.52 5.92
N TYR A 65 -3.74 -0.73 6.38
CA TYR A 65 -4.40 0.20 7.30
C TYR A 65 -3.81 0.01 8.70
N LEU A 66 -3.29 1.09 9.28
CA LEU A 66 -2.60 1.06 10.58
C LEU A 66 -3.51 1.46 11.74
N ASN A 67 -4.67 2.03 11.44
CA ASN A 67 -5.74 2.35 12.37
C ASN A 67 -7.09 2.15 11.68
N ASP A 68 -8.15 2.17 12.48
CA ASP A 68 -9.55 2.07 12.11
C ASP A 68 -10.34 3.20 12.82
N GLU A 69 -11.67 3.10 12.85
CA GLU A 69 -12.58 4.04 13.55
C GLU A 69 -12.57 5.49 13.03
N TYR A 70 -12.61 5.65 11.70
CA TYR A 70 -12.74 6.94 11.03
C TYR A 70 -13.87 6.94 9.99
N ASP A 71 -14.44 8.13 9.75
CA ASP A 71 -15.39 8.36 8.66
C ASP A 71 -14.67 8.80 7.38
N GLY A 72 -15.01 8.18 6.26
CA GLY A 72 -14.29 8.36 4.98
C GLY A 72 -13.00 7.54 4.93
N GLY A 73 -11.98 8.06 4.25
CA GLY A 73 -10.63 7.45 4.20
C GLY A 73 -10.57 6.08 3.49
N GLU A 74 -11.56 5.76 2.66
CA GLU A 74 -11.55 4.53 1.88
C GLU A 74 -10.55 4.59 0.74
N THR A 75 -10.00 3.42 0.38
CA THR A 75 -9.27 3.26 -0.88
C THR A 75 -10.26 2.87 -1.96
N ARG A 76 -10.48 3.78 -2.91
CA ARG A 76 -11.43 3.60 -4.01
C ARG A 76 -10.73 3.29 -5.31
N PHE A 77 -11.19 2.24 -5.99
CA PHE A 77 -10.81 1.87 -7.34
C PHE A 77 -12.00 2.16 -8.26
N ASP A 78 -12.16 3.42 -8.66
CA ASP A 78 -13.38 3.88 -9.33
C ASP A 78 -13.67 3.13 -10.64
N GLN A 79 -12.64 2.81 -11.43
CA GLN A 79 -12.81 2.03 -12.67
C GLN A 79 -13.26 0.58 -12.43
N ALA A 80 -12.91 0.00 -11.28
CA ALA A 80 -13.29 -1.36 -10.92
C ALA A 80 -14.59 -1.41 -10.10
N GLY A 81 -15.10 -0.27 -9.63
CA GLY A 81 -16.25 -0.20 -8.73
C GLY A 81 -15.98 -0.81 -7.34
N VAL A 82 -14.71 -0.91 -6.94
CA VAL A 82 -14.30 -1.53 -5.66
C VAL A 82 -13.89 -0.46 -4.66
N THR A 83 -14.38 -0.59 -3.43
CA THR A 83 -14.02 0.27 -2.30
C THR A 83 -13.54 -0.60 -1.14
N CYS A 84 -12.35 -0.29 -0.62
CA CYS A 84 -11.76 -0.95 0.53
C CYS A 84 -11.70 0.03 1.71
N ARG A 85 -12.01 -0.45 2.92
CA ARG A 85 -11.89 0.30 4.17
C ARG A 85 -11.01 -0.49 5.14
N ALA A 86 -10.38 0.20 6.09
CA ALA A 86 -9.79 -0.46 7.25
C ALA A 86 -10.82 -1.41 7.87
N ALA A 87 -10.48 -2.71 7.91
CA ALA A 87 -11.25 -3.65 8.69
C ALA A 87 -10.93 -3.39 10.16
N ALA A 88 -11.96 -3.07 10.95
CA ALA A 88 -11.83 -2.99 12.39
C ALA A 88 -11.11 -4.26 12.87
N ARG A 89 -10.08 -4.10 13.71
CA ARG A 89 -9.26 -5.21 14.23
C ARG A 89 -10.10 -6.48 14.39
N MET A 90 -9.76 -7.56 13.67
CA MET A 90 -10.04 -8.88 14.20
C MET A 90 -9.29 -8.93 15.52
N GLY A 91 -10.01 -8.68 16.62
CA GLY A 91 -9.45 -8.61 17.95
C GLY A 91 -8.62 -9.85 18.20
N PHE A 92 -7.38 -9.68 18.63
CA PHE A 92 -6.72 -10.71 19.42
C PHE A 92 -7.44 -10.70 20.77
N SER A 93 -8.61 -11.34 20.85
CA SER A 93 -9.17 -11.73 22.14
C SER A 93 -8.28 -12.85 22.65
N SER A 94 -7.48 -12.55 23.68
CA SER A 94 -6.91 -13.60 24.52
C SER A 94 -8.07 -14.42 25.06
N PRO A 95 -8.09 -15.75 24.93
CA PRO A 95 -9.01 -16.56 25.70
C PRO A 95 -8.57 -16.44 27.16
N THR A 96 -9.41 -15.84 28.00
CA THR A 96 -9.41 -16.06 29.45
C THR A 96 -9.99 -17.43 29.74
#